data_AF-X8GQY7-F1
#
_entry.id   AF-X8GQY7-F1
#
_cell.length_a   1.000
_cell.length_b   1.000
_cell.length_c   1.000
_cell.angle_alpha   90.00
_cell.angle_beta   90.00
_cell.angle_gamma   90.00
#
_symmetry.space_group_name_H-M   'P 1'
#
loop_
_entity.id
_entity.type
_entity.pdbx_description
1 polymer ?
#
loop_
_entity_poly.entity_id
_entity_poly.type
_entity_poly.pdbx_seq_one_letter_code
_entity_poly.pdbx_strand_id
1 'polypeptide(L)'
;MDTLKEGGEKIMKCKKYILPGILIGCLLFGGIVIASRDDFFSVAKVGDFAKTLRRNIEEGDTGEILLRGEHVSVQRDQYEQSRKFYLATGLGEKEASESALVYCKEFNSLYHEAIRKNYDVSDGELEKYIDEMRENFHSANVSPESVQIYRAILKQFDSEDQYWEYQKKVYQKQLPIEKMNRDLEEEFYQKNPQASSEDWEKEFQKIKDELVLKENFHN
;
A
#
# COMPACT_ATOMS: atom_id res chain seq x y z
N MET A 1 26.61 -33.07 -10.63
CA MET A 1 25.20 -32.85 -10.24
C MET A 1 25.21 -32.21 -8.86
N ASP A 2 25.62 -30.94 -8.72
CA ASP A 2 25.65 -30.29 -7.38
C ASP A 2 25.49 -28.75 -7.41
N THR A 3 25.22 -28.14 -8.57
CA THR A 3 25.04 -26.67 -8.68
C THR A 3 23.57 -26.22 -8.71
N LEU A 4 22.62 -27.15 -8.72
CA LEU A 4 21.18 -26.84 -8.73
C LEU A 4 20.54 -26.83 -7.33
N LYS A 5 21.23 -27.32 -6.28
CA LYS A 5 20.73 -27.27 -4.90
C LYS A 5 21.10 -25.98 -4.16
N GLU A 6 22.24 -25.36 -4.47
CA GLU A 6 22.67 -24.12 -3.80
C GLU A 6 21.87 -22.88 -4.22
N GLY A 7 21.32 -22.86 -5.44
CA GLY A 7 20.42 -21.78 -5.90
C GLY A 7 19.08 -21.76 -5.17
N GLY A 8 18.53 -22.93 -4.83
CA GLY A 8 17.27 -23.05 -4.09
C GLY A 8 17.38 -22.70 -2.60
N GLU A 9 18.54 -22.96 -1.98
CA GLU A 9 18.78 -22.63 -0.57
C GLU A 9 19.00 -21.14 -0.30
N LYS A 10 19.56 -20.39 -1.26
CA LYS A 10 19.62 -18.91 -1.16
C LYS A 10 18.24 -18.27 -1.28
N ILE A 11 17.36 -18.79 -2.14
CA ILE A 11 16.00 -18.29 -2.30
C ILE A 11 15.15 -18.57 -1.03
N MET A 12 15.40 -19.66 -0.31
CA MET A 12 14.73 -19.94 0.97
C MET A 12 15.25 -19.12 2.16
N LYS A 13 16.46 -18.57 2.13
CA LYS A 13 16.98 -17.74 3.24
C LYS A 13 16.39 -16.31 3.24
N CYS A 14 15.83 -15.83 2.13
CA CYS A 14 15.02 -14.60 2.13
C CYS A 14 13.67 -14.74 2.85
N LYS A 15 13.17 -15.97 3.08
CA LYS A 15 11.91 -16.19 3.82
C LYS A 15 12.03 -15.99 5.33
N LYS A 16 13.24 -15.88 5.89
CA LYS A 16 13.46 -15.72 7.35
C LYS A 16 13.33 -14.29 7.88
N TYR A 17 13.11 -13.30 7.02
CA TYR A 17 12.84 -11.91 7.41
C TYR A 17 11.37 -11.50 7.30
N ILE A 18 10.46 -12.48 7.13
CA ILE A 18 9.00 -12.26 7.03
C ILE A 18 8.35 -11.86 8.38
N LEU A 19 9.11 -11.59 9.44
CA LEU A 19 8.57 -11.57 10.82
C LEU A 19 8.97 -10.42 11.76
N PRO A 20 9.28 -9.22 11.25
CA PRO A 20 8.75 -8.03 11.95
C PRO A 20 8.20 -6.94 11.00
N GLY A 21 8.26 -7.16 9.69
CA GLY A 21 7.90 -6.16 8.66
C GLY A 21 6.41 -6.09 8.29
N ILE A 22 5.53 -6.82 8.96
CA ILE A 22 4.10 -6.95 8.59
C ILE A 22 3.27 -5.72 9.02
N LEU A 23 3.79 -4.86 9.91
CA LEU A 23 2.94 -3.90 10.62
C LEU A 23 2.86 -2.48 10.10
N ILE A 24 3.71 -2.12 9.14
CA ILE A 24 3.70 -0.77 8.57
C ILE A 24 3.22 -0.80 7.10
N GLY A 25 3.09 -1.98 6.48
CA GLY A 25 2.51 -2.14 5.15
C GLY A 25 0.97 -2.24 5.12
N CYS A 26 0.30 -2.38 6.27
CA CYS A 26 -1.15 -2.59 6.34
C CYS A 26 -2.00 -1.30 6.45
N LEU A 27 -1.38 -0.12 6.38
CA LEU A 27 -2.11 1.14 6.38
C LEU A 27 -1.93 1.88 5.06
N LEU A 28 -2.38 1.19 4.00
CA LEU A 28 -3.10 1.71 2.84
C LEU A 28 -2.39 2.81 2.07
N PHE A 29 -2.46 2.63 0.76
CA PHE A 29 -2.09 3.62 -0.22
C PHE A 29 -0.57 3.63 -0.50
N GLY A 30 -0.19 2.73 -1.42
CA GLY A 30 0.94 2.69 -2.35
C GLY A 30 2.30 3.27 -1.94
N GLY A 31 3.29 2.40 -2.01
CA GLY A 31 4.69 2.74 -1.89
C GLY A 31 5.37 1.64 -1.13
N ILE A 32 6.20 0.89 -1.84
CA ILE A 32 7.34 0.25 -1.20
C ILE A 32 8.12 1.36 -0.52
N VAL A 33 7.89 1.57 0.77
CA VAL A 33 8.89 2.13 1.66
C VAL A 33 8.94 1.22 2.87
N ILE A 34 9.86 0.26 2.76
CA ILE A 34 10.50 -0.35 3.93
C ILE A 34 11.22 0.79 4.65
N ALA A 35 10.55 1.43 5.59
CA ALA A 35 11.21 2.10 6.69
C ALA A 35 10.91 1.29 7.94
N SER A 36 11.73 0.27 8.16
CA SER A 36 12.05 -0.24 9.49
C SER A 36 12.72 0.87 10.30
N ARG A 37 11.94 1.88 10.69
CA ARG A 37 12.26 2.82 11.75
C ARG A 37 11.25 2.55 12.86
N ASP A 38 11.74 2.04 13.97
CA ASP A 38 10.96 1.66 15.16
C ASP A 38 10.14 2.83 15.78
N ASP A 39 10.29 4.06 15.26
CA ASP A 39 9.64 5.30 15.71
C ASP A 39 8.49 5.80 14.82
N PHE A 40 8.13 5.11 13.73
CA PHE A 40 7.26 5.72 12.69
C PHE A 40 5.77 5.85 13.08
N PHE A 41 5.26 5.03 14.01
CA PHE A 41 3.86 5.05 14.44
C PHE A 41 3.73 4.84 15.95
N SER A 42 3.55 5.93 16.72
CA SER A 42 3.07 5.78 18.10
C SER A 42 1.61 5.32 18.09
N VAL A 43 1.20 4.54 19.10
CA VAL A 43 -0.20 4.10 19.28
C VAL A 43 -1.18 5.28 19.21
N ALA A 44 -0.78 6.45 19.72
CA ALA A 44 -1.58 7.68 19.66
C ALA A 44 -1.77 8.18 18.21
N LYS A 45 -0.68 8.31 17.44
CA LYS A 45 -0.73 8.75 16.03
C LYS A 45 -1.55 7.80 15.15
N VAL A 46 -1.42 6.49 15.38
CA VAL A 46 -2.23 5.46 14.72
C VAL A 46 -3.70 5.60 15.08
N GLY A 47 -4.01 5.83 16.36
CA GLY A 47 -5.38 6.05 16.83
C GLY A 47 -6.02 7.27 16.16
N ASP A 48 -5.30 8.39 16.06
CA ASP A 48 -5.78 9.61 15.41
C ASP A 48 -6.01 9.41 13.90
N PHE A 49 -5.11 8.66 13.25
CA PHE A 49 -5.29 8.26 11.85
C PHE A 49 -6.51 7.34 11.68
N ALA A 50 -6.67 6.31 12.51
CA ALA A 50 -7.81 5.41 12.45
C ALA A 50 -9.15 6.11 12.73
N LYS A 51 -9.17 7.12 13.60
CA LYS A 51 -10.34 7.98 13.84
C LYS A 51 -10.72 8.77 12.59
N THR A 52 -9.71 9.25 11.87
CA THR A 52 -9.89 9.88 10.56
C THR A 52 -10.46 8.91 9.54
N LEU A 53 -9.93 7.68 9.47
CA LEU A 53 -10.42 6.65 8.56
C LEU A 53 -11.90 6.36 8.79
N ARG A 54 -12.28 6.12 10.05
CA ARG A 54 -13.67 5.90 10.47
C ARG A 54 -14.57 7.06 10.02
N ARG A 55 -14.18 8.31 10.29
CA ARG A 55 -14.96 9.49 9.90
C ARG A 55 -15.16 9.58 8.38
N ASN A 56 -14.12 9.34 7.58
CA ASN A 56 -14.25 9.35 6.12
C ASN A 56 -15.17 8.21 5.62
N ILE A 57 -15.18 7.05 6.28
CA ILE A 57 -16.09 5.94 5.97
C ILE A 57 -17.54 6.30 6.31
N GLU A 58 -17.77 6.98 7.43
CA GLU A 58 -19.10 7.44 7.87
C GLU A 58 -19.64 8.59 7.00
N GLU A 59 -18.78 9.55 6.64
CA GLU A 59 -19.14 10.69 5.77
C GLU A 59 -19.37 10.24 4.31
N GLY A 60 -18.80 9.10 3.91
CA GLY A 60 -18.94 8.53 2.57
C GLY A 60 -18.09 9.23 1.51
N ASP A 61 -18.01 8.64 0.32
CA ASP A 61 -17.39 9.31 -0.83
C ASP A 61 -18.29 10.45 -1.29
N THR A 62 -17.80 11.67 -1.16
CA THR A 62 -18.43 12.91 -1.63
C THR A 62 -18.60 12.92 -3.16
N GLY A 63 -17.86 12.07 -3.87
CA GLY A 63 -17.79 12.04 -5.32
C GLY A 63 -17.10 13.27 -5.91
N GLU A 64 -16.54 14.14 -5.07
CA GLU A 64 -15.88 15.36 -5.52
C GLU A 64 -14.55 15.00 -6.18
N ILE A 65 -14.38 15.41 -7.43
CA ILE A 65 -13.15 15.23 -8.19
C ILE A 65 -12.25 16.43 -7.95
N LEU A 66 -11.05 16.16 -7.41
CA LEU A 66 -10.02 17.16 -7.19
C LEU A 66 -9.21 17.42 -8.47
N LEU A 67 -8.84 16.35 -9.19
CA LEU A 67 -8.13 16.42 -10.46
C LEU A 67 -8.70 15.43 -11.46
N ARG A 68 -8.75 15.82 -12.73
CA ARG A 68 -9.09 14.97 -13.87
C ARG A 68 -7.84 14.71 -14.70
N GLY A 69 -7.57 13.46 -15.00
CA GLY A 69 -6.65 13.03 -16.05
C GLY A 69 -7.42 12.48 -17.24
N GLU A 70 -6.69 12.00 -18.24
CA GLU A 70 -7.24 11.43 -19.47
C GLU A 70 -8.07 10.17 -19.22
N HIS A 71 -7.59 9.27 -18.35
CA HIS A 71 -8.25 7.99 -18.04
C HIS A 71 -8.67 7.89 -16.58
N VAL A 72 -8.00 8.59 -15.66
CA VAL A 72 -8.26 8.51 -14.21
C VAL A 72 -8.52 9.87 -13.58
N SER A 73 -9.09 9.88 -12.37
CA SER A 73 -9.31 11.11 -11.59
C SER A 73 -8.82 10.94 -10.17
N VAL A 74 -8.33 12.01 -9.55
CA VAL A 74 -8.09 12.06 -8.10
C VAL A 74 -9.36 12.55 -7.42
N GLN A 75 -9.94 11.72 -6.56
CA GLN A 75 -11.06 12.12 -5.71
C GLN A 75 -10.56 12.94 -4.51
N ARG A 76 -11.39 13.88 -4.04
CA ARG A 76 -11.07 14.70 -2.87
C ARG A 76 -10.89 13.84 -1.63
N ASP A 77 -11.75 12.85 -1.41
CA ASP A 77 -11.68 12.04 -0.20
C ASP A 77 -10.43 11.18 -0.14
N GLN A 78 -10.02 10.62 -1.29
CA GLN A 78 -8.74 9.91 -1.41
C GLN A 78 -7.55 10.82 -1.08
N TYR A 79 -7.56 12.06 -1.60
CA TYR A 79 -6.53 13.05 -1.31
C TYR A 79 -6.51 13.44 0.18
N GLU A 80 -7.66 13.78 0.75
CA GLU A 80 -7.80 14.18 2.15
C GLU A 80 -7.37 13.07 3.11
N GLN A 81 -7.72 11.84 2.78
CA GLN A 81 -7.30 10.66 3.51
C GLN A 81 -5.77 10.49 3.46
N SER A 82 -5.18 10.58 2.27
CA SER A 82 -3.73 10.47 2.07
C SER A 82 -2.99 11.61 2.78
N ARG A 83 -3.53 12.83 2.75
CA ARG A 83 -2.94 13.98 3.46
C ARG A 83 -2.91 13.74 4.95
N LYS A 84 -4.01 13.28 5.54
CA LYS A 84 -4.07 12.99 6.97
C LYS A 84 -3.15 11.84 7.37
N PHE A 85 -2.93 10.86 6.49
CA PHE A 85 -1.90 9.84 6.69
C PHE A 85 -0.50 10.48 6.81
N TYR A 86 -0.09 11.29 5.83
CA TYR A 86 1.22 11.94 5.85
C TYR A 86 1.39 12.94 7.02
N LEU A 87 0.32 13.62 7.44
CA LEU A 87 0.33 14.41 8.67
C LEU A 87 0.58 13.53 9.91
N ALA A 88 -0.05 12.36 9.99
CA ALA A 88 0.13 11.42 11.10
C ALA A 88 1.57 10.86 11.16
N THR A 89 2.24 10.70 10.01
CA THR A 89 3.66 10.33 9.96
C THR A 89 4.59 11.46 10.41
N GLY A 90 4.06 12.68 10.61
CA GLY A 90 4.78 13.82 11.16
C GLY A 90 5.27 14.84 10.12
N LEU A 91 4.81 14.75 8.86
CA LEU A 91 5.10 15.76 7.85
C LEU A 91 4.35 17.06 8.17
N GLY A 92 4.91 18.20 7.75
CA GLY A 92 4.20 19.48 7.81
C GLY A 92 3.04 19.55 6.80
N GLU A 93 2.11 20.47 7.01
CA GLU A 93 0.91 20.65 6.16
C GLU A 93 1.22 20.71 4.65
N LYS A 94 2.24 21.49 4.28
CA LYS A 94 2.67 21.64 2.89
C LYS A 94 3.19 20.31 2.31
N GLU A 95 4.12 19.69 3.01
CA GLU A 95 4.76 18.43 2.56
C GLU A 95 3.76 17.28 2.53
N ALA A 96 2.85 17.20 3.50
CA ALA A 96 1.79 16.20 3.53
C ALA A 96 0.80 16.38 2.38
N SER A 97 0.45 17.63 2.05
CA SER A 97 -0.42 17.94 0.91
C SER A 97 0.23 17.57 -0.42
N GLU A 98 1.50 17.92 -0.61
CA GLU A 98 2.27 17.57 -1.82
C GLU A 98 2.42 16.05 -1.96
N SER A 99 2.79 15.36 -0.87
CA SER A 99 2.93 13.90 -0.85
C SER A 99 1.62 13.18 -1.13
N ALA A 100 0.51 13.63 -0.54
CA ALA A 100 -0.82 13.09 -0.79
C ALA A 100 -1.26 13.22 -2.24
N LEU A 101 -0.93 14.34 -2.88
CA LEU A 101 -1.30 14.58 -4.26
C LEU A 101 -0.48 13.70 -5.22
N VAL A 102 0.83 13.61 -5.00
CA VAL A 102 1.72 12.71 -5.75
C VAL A 102 1.21 11.28 -5.62
N TYR A 103 0.99 10.86 -4.37
CA TYR A 103 0.45 9.55 -4.03
C TYR A 103 -0.82 9.20 -4.83
N CYS A 104 -1.83 10.07 -4.80
CA CYS A 104 -3.11 9.78 -5.45
C CYS A 104 -2.98 9.68 -6.97
N LYS A 105 -2.15 10.54 -7.57
CA LYS A 105 -1.87 10.50 -9.00
C LYS A 105 -1.18 9.19 -9.38
N GLU A 106 -0.12 8.83 -8.68
CA GLU A 106 0.63 7.59 -8.93
C GLU A 106 -0.28 6.37 -8.78
N PHE A 107 -0.99 6.25 -7.67
CA PHE A 107 -1.84 5.09 -7.39
C PHE A 107 -2.95 4.90 -8.41
N ASN A 108 -3.67 5.97 -8.76
CA ASN A 108 -4.76 5.86 -9.72
C ASN A 108 -4.24 5.51 -11.12
N SER A 109 -3.09 6.09 -11.51
CA SER A 109 -2.46 5.80 -12.81
C SER A 109 -1.91 4.37 -12.87
N LEU A 110 -1.27 3.90 -11.79
CA LEU A 110 -0.82 2.51 -11.64
C LEU A 110 -1.97 1.51 -11.68
N TYR A 111 -3.06 1.80 -10.96
CA TYR A 111 -4.24 0.95 -10.95
C TYR A 111 -4.82 0.82 -12.36
N HIS A 112 -5.00 1.95 -13.06
CA HIS A 112 -5.50 1.94 -14.43
C HIS A 112 -4.59 1.12 -15.36
N GLU A 113 -3.27 1.31 -15.28
CA GLU A 113 -2.31 0.55 -16.07
C GLU A 113 -2.34 -0.95 -15.75
N ALA A 114 -2.48 -1.32 -14.48
CA ALA A 114 -2.61 -2.71 -14.05
C ALA A 114 -3.85 -3.37 -14.68
N ILE A 115 -5.01 -2.73 -14.59
CA ILE A 115 -6.25 -3.21 -15.22
C ILE A 115 -6.09 -3.28 -16.74
N ARG A 116 -5.51 -2.26 -17.37
CA ARG A 116 -5.26 -2.22 -18.83
C ARG A 116 -4.37 -3.36 -19.31
N LYS A 117 -3.45 -3.83 -18.47
CA LYS A 117 -2.58 -4.98 -18.70
C LYS A 117 -3.19 -6.33 -18.28
N ASN A 118 -4.45 -6.35 -17.86
CA ASN A 118 -5.19 -7.52 -17.37
C ASN A 118 -4.65 -8.11 -16.05
N TYR A 119 -4.02 -7.28 -15.22
CA TYR A 119 -3.86 -7.61 -13.82
C TYR A 119 -5.17 -7.29 -13.12
N ASP A 120 -5.88 -8.31 -12.65
CA ASP A 120 -7.08 -8.15 -11.84
C ASP A 120 -6.96 -8.94 -10.54
N VAL A 121 -8.00 -8.87 -9.71
CA VAL A 121 -8.16 -9.75 -8.55
C VAL A 121 -9.60 -10.23 -8.51
N SER A 122 -9.79 -11.55 -8.44
CA SER A 122 -11.13 -12.11 -8.28
C SER A 122 -11.63 -11.94 -6.85
N ASP A 123 -12.95 -11.94 -6.66
CA ASP A 123 -13.54 -11.82 -5.31
C ASP A 123 -13.03 -12.91 -4.36
N GLY A 124 -12.84 -14.15 -4.84
CA GLY A 124 -12.32 -15.25 -4.04
C GLY A 124 -10.83 -15.11 -3.70
N GLU A 125 -10.02 -14.57 -4.61
CA GLU A 125 -8.61 -14.24 -4.30
C GLU A 125 -8.52 -13.12 -3.27
N LEU A 126 -9.37 -12.10 -3.40
CA LEU A 126 -9.43 -10.97 -2.47
C LEU A 126 -9.88 -11.42 -1.08
N GLU A 127 -10.92 -12.23 -0.98
CA GLU A 127 -11.41 -12.78 0.30
C GLU A 127 -10.33 -13.61 0.97
N LYS A 128 -9.71 -14.54 0.24
CA LYS A 128 -8.61 -15.35 0.77
C LYS A 128 -7.45 -14.49 1.27
N TYR A 129 -7.08 -13.44 0.53
CA TYR A 129 -6.01 -12.53 0.95
C TYR A 129 -6.36 -11.78 2.25
N ILE A 130 -7.60 -11.29 2.36
CA ILE A 130 -8.07 -10.60 3.57
C ILE A 130 -8.14 -11.56 4.77
N ASP A 131 -8.60 -12.80 4.58
CA ASP A 131 -8.66 -13.80 5.64
C ASP A 131 -7.28 -14.20 6.15
N GLU A 132 -6.33 -14.46 5.23
CA GLU A 132 -4.94 -14.75 5.58
C GLU A 132 -4.31 -13.57 6.34
N MET A 133 -4.56 -12.34 5.90
CA MET A 133 -4.10 -11.14 6.59
C MET A 133 -4.73 -10.99 7.98
N ARG A 134 -6.03 -11.27 8.13
CA ARG A 134 -6.73 -11.25 9.42
C ARG A 134 -6.16 -12.28 10.39
N GLU A 135 -5.99 -13.51 9.95
CA GLU A 135 -5.40 -14.60 10.75
C GLU A 135 -3.98 -14.26 11.21
N ASN A 136 -3.19 -13.62 10.35
CA ASN A 136 -1.82 -13.21 10.70
C ASN A 136 -1.79 -12.26 11.91
N PHE A 137 -2.74 -11.31 12.03
CA PHE A 137 -2.83 -10.41 13.19
C PHE A 137 -3.21 -11.12 14.49
N HIS A 138 -3.89 -12.25 14.40
CA HIS A 138 -4.26 -13.09 15.55
C HIS A 138 -3.22 -14.18 15.86
N SER A 139 -2.16 -14.28 15.04
CA SER A 139 -1.13 -15.28 15.22
C SER A 139 -0.19 -14.95 16.40
N ALA A 140 0.35 -15.98 17.04
CA ALA A 140 1.27 -15.84 18.18
C ALA A 140 2.63 -15.21 17.82
N ASN A 141 2.90 -14.97 16.53
CA ASN A 141 4.17 -14.43 16.06
C ASN A 141 4.14 -12.91 15.84
N VAL A 142 3.05 -12.23 16.18
CA VAL A 142 2.94 -10.77 16.12
C VAL A 142 3.53 -10.16 17.39
N SER A 143 4.41 -9.16 17.24
CA SER A 143 4.98 -8.46 18.40
C SER A 143 3.90 -7.77 19.25
N PRO A 144 4.07 -7.69 20.59
CA PRO A 144 3.10 -7.02 21.48
C PRO A 144 2.76 -5.58 21.06
N GLU A 145 3.74 -4.81 20.58
CA GLU A 145 3.62 -3.42 20.13
C GLU A 145 2.62 -3.32 18.97
N SER A 146 2.73 -4.25 18.06
CA SER A 146 1.86 -4.36 16.90
C SER A 146 0.45 -4.83 17.20
N VAL A 147 0.30 -5.71 18.18
CA VAL A 147 -1.02 -6.03 18.73
C VAL A 147 -1.66 -4.78 19.33
N GLN A 148 -0.88 -3.90 20.00
CA GLN A 148 -1.41 -2.64 20.54
C GLN A 148 -1.81 -1.66 19.44
N ILE A 149 -1.02 -1.51 18.38
CA ILE A 149 -1.33 -0.72 17.18
C ILE A 149 -2.63 -1.23 16.55
N TYR A 150 -2.73 -2.53 16.30
CA TYR A 150 -3.93 -3.15 15.73
C TYR A 150 -5.16 -2.90 16.60
N ARG A 151 -5.06 -3.09 17.92
CA ARG A 151 -6.16 -2.78 18.86
C ARG A 151 -6.54 -1.30 18.86
N ALA A 152 -5.57 -0.39 18.72
CA ALA A 152 -5.85 1.05 18.67
C ALA A 152 -6.58 1.45 17.40
N ILE A 153 -6.29 0.78 16.27
CA ILE A 153 -7.04 0.91 15.02
C ILE A 153 -8.46 0.40 15.23
N LEU A 154 -8.63 -0.86 15.66
CA LEU A 154 -9.94 -1.48 15.83
C LEU A 154 -10.86 -0.69 16.76
N LYS A 155 -10.33 -0.07 17.82
CA LYS A 155 -11.10 0.78 18.74
C LYS A 155 -11.78 1.99 18.08
N GLN A 156 -11.32 2.41 16.90
CA GLN A 156 -11.93 3.50 16.17
C GLN A 156 -13.11 3.01 15.31
N PHE A 157 -13.21 1.73 14.99
CA PHE A 157 -14.29 1.15 14.22
C PHE A 157 -15.39 0.62 15.15
N ASP A 158 -16.62 0.56 14.66
CA ASP A 158 -17.75 0.01 15.43
C ASP A 158 -17.64 -1.51 15.60
N SER A 159 -16.96 -2.18 14.66
CA SER A 159 -16.63 -3.60 14.72
C SER A 159 -15.35 -3.92 13.95
N GLU A 160 -14.74 -5.05 14.26
CA GLU A 160 -13.60 -5.58 13.49
C GLU A 160 -14.01 -5.88 12.03
N ASP A 161 -15.22 -6.36 11.80
CA ASP A 161 -15.71 -6.66 10.45
C ASP A 161 -15.84 -5.37 9.61
N GLN A 162 -16.24 -4.23 10.21
CA GLN A 162 -16.26 -2.94 9.50
C GLN A 162 -14.85 -2.50 9.05
N TYR A 163 -13.83 -2.76 9.87
CA TYR A 163 -12.44 -2.52 9.49
C TYR A 163 -12.02 -3.41 8.31
N TRP A 164 -12.36 -4.70 8.34
CA TRP A 164 -12.00 -5.64 7.27
C TRP A 164 -12.74 -5.38 5.95
N GLU A 165 -14.00 -4.96 6.00
CA GLU A 165 -14.73 -4.51 4.81
C GLU A 165 -14.07 -3.29 4.15
N TYR A 166 -13.56 -2.38 4.98
CA TYR A 166 -12.79 -1.25 4.49
C TYR A 166 -11.45 -1.68 3.88
N GLN A 167 -10.72 -2.61 4.51
CA GLN A 167 -9.50 -3.19 3.94
C GLN A 167 -9.77 -3.89 2.61
N LYS A 168 -10.87 -4.65 2.49
CA LYS A 168 -11.29 -5.32 1.25
C LYS A 168 -11.42 -4.33 0.09
N LYS A 169 -12.04 -3.17 0.31
CA LYS A 169 -12.16 -2.10 -0.72
C LYS A 169 -10.81 -1.56 -1.18
N VAL A 170 -9.83 -1.45 -0.29
CA VAL A 170 -8.51 -0.94 -0.65
C VAL A 170 -7.72 -1.99 -1.41
N TYR A 171 -7.71 -3.24 -0.92
CA TYR A 171 -7.00 -4.33 -1.57
C TYR A 171 -7.57 -4.73 -2.92
N GLN A 172 -8.86 -4.43 -3.18
CA GLN A 172 -9.44 -4.57 -4.51
C GLN A 172 -8.68 -3.76 -5.58
N LYS A 173 -8.14 -2.58 -5.22
CA LYS A 173 -7.31 -1.77 -6.13
C LYS A 173 -5.82 -2.05 -5.98
N GLN A 174 -5.37 -2.35 -4.77
CA GLN A 174 -3.95 -2.54 -4.48
C GLN A 174 -3.40 -3.86 -5.03
N LEU A 175 -4.14 -4.97 -4.96
CA LEU A 175 -3.65 -6.27 -5.41
C LEU A 175 -3.32 -6.32 -6.91
N PRO A 176 -4.13 -5.75 -7.83
CA PRO A 176 -3.75 -5.60 -9.22
C PRO A 176 -2.41 -4.88 -9.42
N ILE A 177 -2.16 -3.80 -8.68
CA ILE A 177 -0.90 -3.05 -8.73
C ILE A 177 0.25 -3.91 -8.22
N GLU A 178 0.07 -4.63 -7.10
CA GLU A 178 1.11 -5.51 -6.55
C GLU A 178 1.46 -6.66 -7.49
N LYS A 179 0.47 -7.24 -8.18
CA LYS A 179 0.69 -8.26 -9.21
C LYS A 179 1.52 -7.68 -10.37
N MET A 180 1.12 -6.52 -10.89
CA MET A 180 1.86 -5.84 -11.96
C MET A 180 3.29 -5.48 -11.53
N ASN A 181 3.46 -4.92 -10.33
CA ASN A 181 4.75 -4.51 -9.80
C ASN A 181 5.71 -5.70 -9.67
N ARG A 182 5.22 -6.85 -9.20
CA ARG A 182 6.00 -8.07 -9.06
C ARG A 182 6.53 -8.58 -10.41
N ASP A 183 5.67 -8.59 -11.43
CA ASP A 183 6.05 -9.04 -12.76
C ASP A 183 7.06 -8.08 -13.41
N LEU A 184 6.87 -6.77 -13.23
CA LEU A 184 7.83 -5.75 -13.68
C LEU A 184 9.18 -5.85 -12.94
N GLU A 185 9.15 -6.08 -11.63
CA GLU A 185 10.35 -6.27 -10.80
C GLU A 185 11.12 -7.51 -11.25
N GLU A 186 10.42 -8.64 -11.47
CA GLU A 186 11.03 -9.87 -11.95
C GLU A 186 11.66 -9.67 -13.34
N GLU A 187 10.93 -9.04 -14.28
CA GLU A 187 11.45 -8.72 -15.60
C GLU A 187 12.70 -7.82 -15.53
N PHE A 188 12.70 -6.84 -14.62
CA PHE A 188 13.82 -5.94 -14.40
C PHE A 188 15.07 -6.68 -13.94
N TYR A 189 14.97 -7.56 -12.93
CA TYR A 189 16.12 -8.32 -12.42
C TYR A 189 16.58 -9.43 -13.37
N GLN A 190 15.67 -10.00 -14.17
CA GLN A 190 16.06 -10.92 -15.25
C GLN A 190 16.95 -10.23 -16.28
N LYS A 191 16.64 -8.98 -16.64
CA LYS A 191 17.44 -8.17 -17.57
C LYS A 191 18.68 -7.55 -16.92
N ASN A 192 18.63 -7.30 -15.62
CA ASN A 192 19.69 -6.64 -14.85
C ASN A 192 20.08 -7.47 -13.60
N PRO A 193 20.76 -8.64 -13.76
CA PRO A 193 20.99 -9.56 -12.64
C PRO A 193 21.88 -9.02 -11.50
N GLN A 194 22.57 -7.91 -11.74
CA GLN A 194 23.44 -7.24 -10.76
C GLN A 194 22.82 -5.94 -10.21
N ALA A 195 21.59 -5.61 -10.61
CA ALA A 195 20.91 -4.43 -10.10
C ALA A 195 20.58 -4.60 -8.62
N SER A 196 20.62 -3.49 -7.90
CA SER A 196 20.22 -3.40 -6.51
C SER A 196 18.72 -3.08 -6.38
N SER A 197 18.19 -3.21 -5.17
CA SER A 197 16.83 -2.73 -4.85
C SER A 197 16.67 -1.23 -5.06
N GLU A 198 17.73 -0.44 -4.89
CA GLU A 198 17.70 1.00 -5.18
C GLU A 198 17.58 1.29 -6.68
N ASP A 199 18.13 0.41 -7.52
CA ASP A 199 18.02 0.54 -8.97
C ASP A 199 16.60 0.21 -9.44
N TRP A 200 15.98 -0.83 -8.84
CA TRP A 200 14.57 -1.13 -9.07
C TRP A 200 13.67 0.03 -8.64
N GLU A 201 13.86 0.60 -7.44
CA GLU A 201 13.04 1.72 -6.96
C GLU A 201 13.12 2.93 -7.90
N LYS A 202 14.31 3.25 -8.41
CA LYS A 202 14.49 4.32 -9.40
C LYS A 202 13.78 4.00 -10.71
N GLU A 203 13.83 2.77 -11.17
CA GLU A 203 13.16 2.37 -12.40
C GLU A 203 11.64 2.39 -12.26
N PHE A 204 11.13 1.87 -11.14
CA PHE A 204 9.70 1.90 -10.84
C PHE A 204 9.19 3.33 -10.68
N GLN A 205 9.96 4.23 -10.06
CA GLN A 205 9.62 5.66 -10.01
C GLN A 205 9.50 6.28 -11.42
N LYS A 206 10.41 5.96 -12.35
CA LYS A 206 10.27 6.44 -13.75
C LYS A 206 8.97 5.95 -14.39
N ILE A 207 8.63 4.68 -14.19
CA ILE A 207 7.36 4.11 -14.70
C ILE A 207 6.18 4.88 -14.12
N LYS A 208 6.16 5.16 -12.80
CA LYS A 208 5.11 5.95 -12.16
C LYS A 208 5.02 7.36 -12.75
N ASP A 209 6.15 8.05 -12.91
CA ASP A 209 6.22 9.39 -13.49
C ASP A 209 5.67 9.40 -14.92
N GLU A 210 6.05 8.43 -15.76
CA GLU A 210 5.54 8.30 -17.12
C GLU A 210 4.03 8.06 -17.16
N LEU A 211 3.49 7.24 -16.26
CA LEU A 211 2.05 7.01 -16.16
C LEU A 211 1.32 8.28 -15.74
N VAL A 212 1.82 8.99 -14.73
CA VAL A 212 1.23 10.27 -14.28
C VAL A 212 1.30 11.34 -15.37
N LEU A 213 2.39 11.39 -16.15
CA LEU A 213 2.53 12.32 -17.27
C LEU A 213 1.51 12.06 -18.38
N LYS A 214 1.22 10.77 -18.69
CA LYS A 214 0.20 10.39 -19.69
C LYS A 214 -1.20 10.86 -19.29
N GLU A 215 -1.51 10.88 -18.00
CA GLU A 215 -2.82 11.33 -17.54
C GLU A 215 -3.03 12.84 -17.70
N ASN A 216 -1.97 13.66 -17.83
CA ASN A 216 -2.06 15.11 -18.03
C ASN A 216 -3.05 15.80 -17.05
N PHE A 217 -2.93 15.48 -15.76
CA PHE A 217 -3.87 15.92 -14.74
C PHE A 217 -4.09 17.44 -14.70
N HIS A 218 -5.36 17.86 -14.66
CA HIS A 218 -5.79 19.24 -14.50
C HIS A 218 -6.99 19.35 -13.54
N ASN A 219 -7.24 20.56 -13.03
CA ASN A 219 -8.43 20.88 -12.24
C ASN A 219 -9.66 21.06 -13.13
#